data_AF-A0A7I4YXL2-F1
#
_entry.id   AF-A0A7I4YXL2-F1
#
_cell.length_a   1.000
_cell.length_b   1.000
_cell.length_c   1.000
_cell.angle_alpha   90.00
_cell.angle_beta   90.00
_cell.angle_gamma   90.00
#
_symmetry.space_group_name_H-M   'P 1'
#
loop_
_entity.id
_entity.type
_entity.pdbx_description
1 polymer ?
#
loop_
_entity_poly.entity_id
_entity_poly.type
_entity_poly.pdbx_seq_one_letter_code
_entity_poly.pdbx_strand_id
1 'polypeptide(L)'
;MANFTADNLIGIGIIGGVGLLGLVSNGLAMFILINGGKISNSFQQLCLSHCTANFICLMFFVFYCTPMIIMHSSFSHTSPIGKLIGGFMVSIWDVSVYSHLISSINRLVVISWPVESRNYLRQRNTSIMIGIVWFLGFLHFTPYFNVKECYIVFHASNYLWEFSPNYCGFVLGKVLDFGTGVSVFILIIIMDVFTIYRIRTAVMRLGKSLRTQELKFFAQSCLQFSLFVIKLTNFYFISGYFVGDLITYHWPAFFTTTFAWEITHCIDGLILIPFHYHDWKTRKCRPVITGHTITNKRAEPSRMFLSACNKSFAPTSATTG
;
A
#
# COMPACT_ATOMS: atom_id res chain seq x y z
N MET A 1 12.97 13.21 -34.14
CA MET A 1 12.42 12.06 -33.41
C MET A 1 13.52 11.54 -32.50
N ALA A 2 13.30 11.47 -31.19
CA ALA A 2 14.30 10.89 -30.31
C ALA A 2 14.52 9.42 -30.69
N ASN A 3 15.78 9.00 -30.86
CA ASN A 3 16.10 7.61 -31.13
C ASN A 3 15.98 6.82 -29.83
N PHE A 4 14.86 6.13 -29.65
CA PHE A 4 14.67 5.22 -28.52
C PHE A 4 15.60 4.02 -28.63
N THR A 5 16.40 3.78 -27.60
CA THR A 5 17.12 2.50 -27.48
C THR A 5 16.15 1.38 -27.05
N ALA A 6 16.52 0.13 -27.30
CA ALA A 6 15.75 -1.02 -26.82
C ALA A 6 15.56 -0.98 -25.28
N ASP A 7 16.59 -0.57 -24.55
CA ASP A 7 16.51 -0.41 -23.09
C ASP A 7 15.46 0.62 -22.66
N ASN A 8 15.34 1.74 -23.38
CA ASN A 8 14.33 2.75 -23.07
C ASN A 8 12.92 2.20 -23.25
N LEU A 9 12.68 1.42 -24.31
CA LEU A 9 11.38 0.78 -24.54
C LEU A 9 11.04 -0.24 -23.44
N ILE A 10 12.03 -1.02 -22.99
CA ILE A 10 11.86 -1.96 -21.88
C ILE A 10 11.58 -1.21 -20.57
N GLY A 11 12.36 -0.17 -20.26
CA GLY A 11 12.17 0.66 -19.07
C GLY A 11 10.79 1.33 -19.04
N ILE A 12 10.35 1.90 -20.16
CA ILE A 12 9.00 2.47 -20.34
C ILE A 12 7.93 1.39 -20.13
N GLY A 13 8.11 0.21 -20.73
CA GLY A 13 7.16 -0.89 -20.61
C GLY A 13 7.03 -1.40 -19.18
N ILE A 14 8.15 -1.52 -18.44
CA ILE A 14 8.14 -1.98 -17.05
C ILE A 14 7.56 -0.92 -16.12
N ILE A 15 8.12 0.29 -16.11
CA ILE A 15 7.66 1.36 -15.19
C ILE A 15 6.23 1.78 -15.54
N GLY A 16 5.95 2.05 -16.81
CA GLY A 16 4.59 2.41 -17.22
C GLY A 16 3.59 1.28 -16.95
N GLY A 17 3.95 0.04 -17.25
CA GLY A 17 3.08 -1.12 -17.11
C GLY A 17 2.78 -1.50 -15.66
N VAL A 18 3.80 -1.57 -14.80
CA VAL A 18 3.65 -1.86 -13.37
C VAL A 18 2.90 -0.72 -12.69
N GLY A 19 3.23 0.53 -13.01
CA GLY A 19 2.52 1.70 -12.52
C GLY A 19 1.02 1.63 -12.84
N LEU A 20 0.65 1.39 -14.10
CA LEU A 20 -0.76 1.28 -14.51
C LEU A 20 -1.49 0.12 -13.82
N LEU A 21 -0.86 -1.06 -13.74
CA LEU A 21 -1.42 -2.20 -13.00
C LEU A 21 -1.63 -1.86 -11.52
N GLY A 22 -0.65 -1.17 -10.92
CA GLY A 22 -0.71 -0.71 -9.54
C GLY A 22 -1.87 0.27 -9.32
N LEU A 23 -2.11 1.18 -10.24
CA LEU A 23 -3.21 2.15 -10.16
C LEU A 23 -4.58 1.48 -10.25
N VAL A 24 -4.72 0.53 -11.17
CA VAL A 24 -5.96 -0.24 -11.31
C VAL A 24 -6.22 -1.06 -10.04
N SER A 25 -5.20 -1.75 -9.51
CA SER A 25 -5.33 -2.58 -8.32
C SER A 25 -5.62 -1.76 -7.06
N ASN A 26 -4.88 -0.68 -6.80
CA ASN A 26 -5.14 0.21 -5.66
C ASN A 26 -6.49 0.94 -5.81
N GLY A 27 -6.84 1.39 -7.02
CA GLY A 27 -8.15 2.00 -7.30
C GLY A 27 -9.31 1.04 -7.03
N LEU A 28 -9.19 -0.23 -7.46
CA LEU A 28 -10.17 -1.27 -7.17
C LEU A 28 -10.25 -1.58 -5.66
N ALA A 29 -9.11 -1.65 -4.98
CA ALA A 29 -9.04 -1.84 -3.53
C ALA A 29 -9.76 -0.70 -2.79
N MET A 30 -9.51 0.56 -3.15
CA MET A 30 -10.20 1.73 -2.61
C MET A 30 -11.71 1.67 -2.87
N PHE A 31 -12.11 1.33 -4.10
CA PHE A 31 -13.52 1.16 -4.46
C PHE A 31 -14.23 0.13 -3.58
N ILE A 32 -13.61 -1.04 -3.36
CA ILE A 32 -14.14 -2.11 -2.50
C ILE A 32 -14.26 -1.64 -1.04
N LEU A 33 -13.27 -0.89 -0.54
CA LEU A 33 -13.27 -0.37 0.83
C LEU A 33 -14.40 0.65 1.05
N ILE A 34 -14.54 1.62 0.15
CA ILE A 34 -15.55 2.68 0.22
C ILE A 34 -16.97 2.09 0.09
N ASN A 35 -17.21 1.32 -0.97
CA ASN A 35 -18.51 0.69 -1.22
C ASN A 35 -18.77 -0.51 -0.31
N GLY A 36 -17.80 -0.87 0.52
CA GLY A 36 -17.95 -1.87 1.54
C GLY A 36 -18.92 -1.45 2.63
N GLY A 37 -19.20 -0.16 2.88
CA GLY A 37 -20.12 0.24 3.96
C GLY A 37 -19.64 -0.13 5.38
N LYS A 38 -18.35 -0.39 5.55
CA LYS A 38 -17.68 -0.59 6.87
C LYS A 38 -16.60 0.49 7.09
N ILE A 39 -16.64 1.60 6.34
CA ILE A 39 -15.64 2.68 6.44
C ILE A 39 -15.62 3.36 7.81
N SER A 40 -16.66 3.14 8.62
CA SER A 40 -16.69 3.50 10.04
C SER A 40 -15.69 2.71 10.91
N ASN A 41 -15.15 1.60 10.40
CA ASN A 41 -14.18 0.76 11.08
C ASN A 41 -12.77 1.36 10.94
N SER A 42 -12.06 1.44 12.07
CA SER A 42 -10.69 1.95 12.12
C SER A 42 -9.75 1.28 11.11
N PHE A 43 -9.74 -0.06 11.06
CA PHE A 43 -8.83 -0.79 10.17
C PHE A 43 -9.09 -0.48 8.69
N GLN A 44 -10.36 -0.27 8.30
CA GLN A 44 -10.70 0.05 6.91
C GLN A 44 -10.27 1.46 6.51
N GLN A 45 -10.33 2.44 7.42
CA GLN A 45 -9.82 3.78 7.16
C GLN A 45 -8.31 3.79 7.01
N LEU A 46 -7.60 3.05 7.87
CA LEU A 46 -6.13 2.91 7.77
C LEU A 46 -5.74 2.27 6.43
N CYS A 47 -6.43 1.20 6.04
CA CYS A 47 -6.26 0.57 4.73
C CYS A 47 -6.53 1.54 3.57
N LEU A 48 -7.60 2.33 3.65
CA LEU A 48 -7.93 3.32 2.61
C LEU A 48 -6.85 4.41 2.51
N SER A 49 -6.36 4.91 3.64
CA SER A 49 -5.26 5.87 3.69
C SER A 49 -3.99 5.31 3.05
N HIS A 50 -3.61 4.06 3.39
CA HIS A 50 -2.45 3.39 2.82
C HIS A 50 -2.57 3.20 1.30
N CYS A 51 -3.73 2.72 0.82
CA CYS A 51 -3.99 2.62 -0.62
C CYS A 51 -3.95 3.98 -1.32
N THR A 52 -4.36 5.06 -0.65
CA THR A 52 -4.29 6.42 -1.22
C THR A 52 -2.84 6.86 -1.40
N ALA A 53 -1.98 6.63 -0.41
CA ALA A 53 -0.54 6.90 -0.53
C ALA A 53 0.09 6.08 -1.67
N ASN A 54 -0.19 4.77 -1.73
CA ASN A 54 0.29 3.90 -2.80
C ASN A 54 -0.19 4.37 -4.19
N PHE A 55 -1.46 4.77 -4.31
CA PHE A 55 -2.01 5.29 -5.56
C PHE A 55 -1.27 6.56 -6.00
N ILE A 56 -0.98 7.48 -5.09
CA ILE A 56 -0.21 8.70 -5.39
C ILE A 56 1.22 8.35 -5.83
N CYS A 57 1.93 7.45 -5.13
CA CYS A 57 3.26 7.00 -5.57
C CYS A 57 3.24 6.43 -6.99
N LEU A 58 2.26 5.59 -7.31
CA LEU A 58 2.11 4.98 -8.63
C LEU A 58 1.73 6.01 -9.71
N MET A 59 1.01 7.08 -9.37
CA MET A 59 0.78 8.22 -10.26
C MET A 59 2.10 8.89 -10.65
N PHE A 60 3.08 9.02 -9.74
CA PHE A 60 4.41 9.54 -10.07
C PHE A 60 5.14 8.62 -11.04
N PHE A 61 5.11 7.30 -10.85
CA PHE A 61 5.74 6.40 -11.81
C PHE A 61 5.16 6.54 -13.22
N VAL A 62 3.83 6.58 -13.35
CA VAL A 62 3.14 6.67 -14.65
C VAL A 62 3.21 8.06 -15.28
N PHE A 63 3.03 9.13 -14.51
CA PHE A 63 2.88 10.49 -15.05
C PHE A 63 4.13 11.36 -14.89
N TYR A 64 5.13 10.92 -14.14
CA TYR A 64 6.41 11.62 -14.01
C TYR A 64 7.57 10.76 -14.53
N CYS A 65 7.82 9.57 -13.99
CA CYS A 65 8.96 8.75 -14.39
C CYS A 65 8.86 8.27 -15.84
N THR A 66 7.72 7.72 -16.27
CA THR A 66 7.55 7.23 -17.64
C THR A 66 7.70 8.34 -18.69
N PRO A 67 7.04 9.52 -18.58
CA PRO A 67 7.25 10.62 -19.51
C PRO A 67 8.68 11.16 -19.51
N MET A 68 9.36 11.16 -18.36
CA MET A 68 10.77 11.56 -18.27
C MET A 68 11.67 10.67 -19.13
N ILE A 69 11.40 9.36 -19.19
CA ILE A 69 12.12 8.42 -20.07
C ILE A 69 11.75 8.66 -21.53
N ILE A 70 10.44 8.79 -21.83
CA ILE A 70 9.95 9.06 -23.20
C ILE A 70 10.58 10.32 -23.79
N MET A 71 10.69 11.38 -23.00
CA MET A 71 11.22 12.66 -23.46
C MET A 71 12.75 12.77 -23.35
N HIS A 72 13.44 11.76 -22.80
CA HIS A 72 14.85 11.83 -22.42
C HIS A 72 15.17 13.11 -21.61
N SER A 73 14.25 13.48 -20.71
CA SER A 73 14.26 14.78 -20.07
C SER A 73 15.27 14.84 -18.92
N SER A 74 15.99 15.96 -18.82
CA SER A 74 16.85 16.30 -17.69
C SER A 74 16.14 17.13 -16.61
N PHE A 75 14.81 17.30 -16.73
CA PHE A 75 14.01 18.18 -15.87
C PHE A 75 14.19 17.88 -14.37
N SER A 76 14.28 16.60 -13.98
CA SER A 76 14.37 16.22 -12.56
C SER A 76 15.58 16.83 -11.86
N HIS A 77 16.73 16.95 -12.53
CA HIS A 77 17.97 17.44 -11.90
C HIS A 77 18.30 18.90 -12.25
N THR A 78 17.76 19.43 -13.34
CA THR A 78 17.98 20.82 -13.77
C THR A 78 16.99 21.80 -13.15
N SER A 79 15.73 21.39 -12.95
CA SER A 79 14.67 22.25 -12.43
C SER A 79 14.53 22.14 -10.90
N PRO A 80 14.46 23.26 -10.16
CA PRO A 80 14.08 23.25 -8.75
C PRO A 80 12.74 22.54 -8.50
N ILE A 81 11.79 22.67 -9.42
CA ILE A 81 10.48 22.02 -9.33
C ILE A 81 10.63 20.50 -9.47
N GLY A 82 11.50 20.02 -10.36
CA GLY A 82 11.79 18.59 -10.52
C GLY A 82 12.38 17.97 -9.24
N LYS A 83 13.28 18.71 -8.58
CA LYS A 83 13.86 18.31 -7.28
C LYS A 83 12.82 18.25 -6.16
N LEU A 84 11.90 19.22 -6.11
CA LEU A 84 10.79 19.22 -5.14
C LEU A 84 9.81 18.08 -5.40
N ILE A 85 9.52 17.75 -6.66
CA ILE A 85 8.69 16.60 -7.03
C ILE A 85 9.29 15.30 -6.48
N GLY A 86 10.62 15.12 -6.63
CA GLY A 86 11.32 13.96 -6.06
C GLY A 86 11.17 13.89 -4.53
N GLY A 87 11.40 15.01 -3.84
CA GLY A 87 11.23 15.07 -2.38
C GLY A 87 9.79 14.79 -1.94
N PHE A 88 8.80 15.28 -2.69
CA PHE A 88 7.39 15.03 -2.40
C PHE A 88 7.05 13.54 -2.58
N MET A 89 7.57 12.89 -3.62
CA MET A 89 7.39 11.46 -3.82
C MET A 89 7.96 10.63 -2.67
N VAL A 90 9.14 10.99 -2.15
CA VAL A 90 9.71 10.36 -0.94
C VAL A 90 8.83 10.61 0.29
N SER A 91 8.26 11.81 0.45
CA SER A 91 7.37 12.09 1.58
C SER A 91 6.10 11.22 1.57
N ILE A 92 5.54 10.91 0.40
CA ILE A 92 4.40 9.98 0.28
C ILE A 92 4.83 8.55 0.62
N TRP A 93 6.06 8.17 0.25
CA TRP A 93 6.65 6.92 0.70
C TRP A 93 6.75 6.85 2.23
N ASP A 94 7.20 7.91 2.91
CA ASP A 94 7.23 7.98 4.37
C ASP A 94 5.83 7.83 4.99
N VAL A 95 4.79 8.39 4.36
CA VAL A 95 3.39 8.17 4.76
C VAL A 95 3.04 6.67 4.73
N SER A 96 3.46 5.93 3.70
CA SER A 96 3.25 4.47 3.64
C SER A 96 4.01 3.74 4.76
N VAL A 97 5.25 4.16 5.09
CA VAL A 97 6.03 3.59 6.20
C VAL A 97 5.30 3.74 7.54
N TYR A 98 4.89 4.96 7.87
CA TYR A 98 4.15 5.24 9.10
C TYR A 98 2.75 4.60 9.11
N SER A 99 2.14 4.40 7.93
CA SER A 99 0.87 3.67 7.79
C SER A 99 0.98 2.20 8.21
N HIS A 100 2.11 1.54 7.97
CA HIS A 100 2.35 0.19 8.48
C HIS A 100 2.45 0.16 10.02
N LEU A 101 3.15 1.14 10.61
CA LEU A 101 3.28 1.25 12.07
C LEU A 101 1.91 1.42 12.74
N ILE A 102 1.13 2.38 12.26
CA ILE A 102 -0.19 2.66 12.85
C ILE A 102 -1.15 1.48 12.67
N SER A 103 -1.02 0.73 11.56
CA SER A 103 -1.78 -0.50 11.34
C SER A 103 -1.43 -1.57 12.37
N SER A 104 -0.13 -1.77 12.69
CA SER A 104 0.30 -2.70 13.73
C SER A 104 -0.22 -2.30 15.12
N ILE A 105 -0.13 -1.01 15.48
CA ILE A 105 -0.69 -0.49 16.73
C ILE A 105 -2.21 -0.74 16.79
N ASN A 106 -2.94 -0.44 15.71
CA ASN A 106 -4.38 -0.68 15.64
C ASN A 106 -4.73 -2.16 15.87
N ARG A 107 -4.01 -3.09 15.23
CA ARG A 107 -4.21 -4.54 15.43
C ARG A 107 -3.96 -4.94 16.87
N LEU A 108 -2.87 -4.46 17.44
CA LEU A 108 -2.52 -4.74 18.83
C LEU A 108 -3.65 -4.32 19.78
N VAL A 109 -4.17 -3.10 19.61
CA VAL A 109 -5.24 -2.55 20.44
C VAL A 109 -6.53 -3.35 20.29
N VAL A 110 -6.94 -3.66 19.06
CA VAL A 110 -8.17 -4.43 18.78
C VAL A 110 -8.11 -5.84 19.37
N ILE A 111 -6.96 -6.51 19.25
CA ILE A 111 -6.80 -7.91 19.69
C ILE A 111 -6.60 -7.99 21.21
N SER A 112 -5.83 -7.06 21.78
CA SER A 112 -5.53 -7.07 23.21
C SER A 112 -6.71 -6.63 24.05
N TRP A 113 -7.49 -5.65 23.57
CA TRP A 113 -8.61 -5.04 24.29
C TRP A 113 -9.83 -4.87 23.37
N PRO A 114 -10.54 -5.95 22.99
CA PRO A 114 -11.62 -5.91 22.00
C PRO A 114 -12.86 -5.11 22.42
N VAL A 115 -13.08 -4.90 23.72
CA VAL A 115 -14.19 -4.08 24.24
C VAL A 115 -13.78 -2.60 24.22
N GLU A 116 -12.68 -2.27 24.90
CA GLU A 116 -12.18 -0.89 25.00
C GLU A 116 -11.76 -0.29 23.66
N SER A 117 -11.23 -1.12 22.75
CA SER A 117 -10.86 -0.69 21.39
C SER A 117 -12.04 -0.08 20.63
N ARG A 118 -13.30 -0.45 20.91
CA ARG A 118 -14.48 0.20 20.29
C ARG A 118 -14.68 1.64 20.78
N ASN A 119 -14.23 1.95 21.99
CA ASN A 119 -14.27 3.29 22.55
C ASN A 119 -13.09 4.14 22.09
N TYR A 120 -11.88 3.55 22.03
CA TYR A 120 -10.66 4.25 21.61
C TYR A 120 -10.56 4.44 20.10
N LEU A 121 -10.90 3.44 19.30
CA LEU A 121 -10.76 3.44 17.83
C LEU A 121 -12.06 3.86 17.13
N ARG A 122 -12.66 4.95 17.62
CA ARG A 122 -13.78 5.62 16.95
C ARG A 122 -13.29 6.31 15.68
N GLN A 123 -14.20 6.53 14.72
CA GLN A 123 -13.91 7.20 13.45
C GLN A 123 -13.04 8.45 13.59
N ARG A 124 -13.41 9.34 14.52
CA ARG A 124 -12.70 10.59 14.77
C ARG A 124 -11.25 10.35 15.19
N ASN A 125 -11.04 9.40 16.10
CA ASN A 125 -9.70 9.10 16.62
C ASN A 125 -8.84 8.44 15.54
N THR A 126 -9.41 7.52 14.75
CA THR A 126 -8.70 6.95 13.60
C THR A 126 -8.35 8.01 12.56
N SER A 127 -9.26 8.95 12.29
CA SER A 127 -8.99 10.07 11.37
C SER A 127 -7.86 10.97 11.89
N ILE A 128 -7.79 11.21 13.21
CA ILE A 128 -6.67 11.93 13.84
C ILE A 128 -5.36 11.13 13.69
N MET A 129 -5.40 9.81 13.94
CA MET A 129 -4.23 8.93 13.75
C MET A 129 -3.71 8.98 12.31
N ILE A 130 -4.61 8.97 11.32
CA ILE A 130 -4.27 9.16 9.90
C ILE A 130 -3.66 10.54 9.70
N GLY A 131 -4.27 11.60 10.20
CA GLY A 131 -3.74 12.96 10.11
C GLY A 131 -2.32 13.08 10.66
N ILE A 132 -2.01 12.42 11.78
CA ILE A 132 -0.66 12.38 12.35
C ILE A 132 0.32 11.65 11.41
N VAL A 133 -0.08 10.52 10.84
CA VAL A 133 0.76 9.77 9.88
C VAL A 133 1.11 10.60 8.65
N TRP A 134 0.13 11.29 8.07
CA TRP A 134 0.37 12.17 6.92
C TRP A 134 1.22 13.38 7.30
N PHE A 135 0.97 13.97 8.48
CA PHE A 135 1.78 15.08 8.99
C PHE A 135 3.25 14.67 9.17
N LEU A 136 3.52 13.50 9.75
CA LEU A 136 4.88 12.98 9.91
C LEU A 136 5.56 12.71 8.57
N GLY A 137 4.85 12.13 7.59
CA GLY A 137 5.39 11.96 6.24
C GLY A 137 5.74 13.29 5.57
N PHE A 138 4.85 14.30 5.65
CA PHE A 138 5.15 15.63 5.12
C PHE A 138 6.19 16.40 5.92
N LEU A 139 6.42 16.07 7.20
CA LEU A 139 7.52 16.66 7.96
C LEU A 139 8.88 16.30 7.33
N HIS A 140 9.04 15.08 6.81
CA HIS A 140 10.21 14.66 6.03
C HIS A 140 10.38 15.40 4.71
N PHE A 141 9.34 16.10 4.22
CA PHE A 141 9.45 16.93 3.02
C PHE A 141 10.24 18.24 3.29
N THR A 142 10.30 18.69 4.55
CA THR A 142 10.88 20.00 4.92
C THR A 142 12.33 20.22 4.42
N PRO A 143 13.27 19.27 4.53
CA PRO A 143 14.65 19.49 4.08
C PRO A 143 14.76 19.75 2.56
N TYR A 144 13.84 19.23 1.75
CA TYR A 144 13.85 19.37 0.29
C TYR A 144 13.57 20.80 -0.19
N PHE A 145 13.06 21.69 0.66
CA PHE A 145 12.96 23.12 0.32
C PHE A 145 14.32 23.77 0.08
N ASN A 146 15.41 23.21 0.63
CA ASN A 146 16.77 23.59 0.26
C ASN A 146 17.22 22.87 -1.03
N VAL A 147 16.55 23.19 -2.15
CA VAL A 147 16.70 22.55 -3.46
C VAL A 147 18.13 22.54 -4.05
N LYS A 148 19.04 23.36 -3.50
CA LYS A 148 20.45 23.41 -3.94
C LYS A 148 21.23 22.23 -3.40
N GLU A 149 21.04 21.93 -2.11
CA GLU A 149 21.81 20.93 -1.39
C GLU A 149 21.04 19.63 -1.16
N CYS A 150 19.74 19.75 -0.86
CA CYS A 150 18.90 18.66 -0.39
C CYS A 150 17.90 18.28 -1.47
N TYR A 151 18.22 17.25 -2.24
CA TYR A 151 17.35 16.78 -3.31
C TYR A 151 17.50 15.29 -3.54
N ILE A 152 16.46 14.72 -4.16
CA ILE A 152 16.45 13.40 -4.77
C ILE A 152 15.92 13.57 -6.19
N VAL A 153 16.56 12.91 -7.15
CA VAL A 153 16.25 13.09 -8.57
C VAL A 153 16.15 11.76 -9.28
N PHE A 154 15.28 11.70 -10.28
CA PHE A 154 15.15 10.55 -11.15
C PHE A 154 15.97 10.75 -12.42
N HIS A 155 16.83 9.79 -12.72
CA HIS A 155 17.67 9.78 -13.90
C HIS A 155 17.02 8.92 -15.00
N ALA A 156 16.49 9.57 -16.03
CA ALA A 156 15.85 8.91 -17.17
C ALA A 156 16.82 8.00 -17.96
N SER A 157 18.13 8.21 -17.85
CA SER A 157 19.15 7.44 -18.58
C SER A 157 19.41 6.05 -18.00
N ASN A 158 19.25 5.88 -16.70
CA ASN A 158 19.50 4.61 -15.99
C ASN A 158 18.28 4.13 -15.18
N TYR A 159 17.16 4.87 -15.22
CA TYR A 159 15.91 4.56 -14.53
C TYR A 159 16.07 4.48 -13.00
N LEU A 160 17.05 5.19 -12.44
CA LEU A 160 17.35 5.18 -11.01
C LEU A 160 16.98 6.50 -10.33
N TRP A 161 16.69 6.39 -9.04
CA TRP A 161 16.60 7.53 -8.13
C TRP A 161 17.91 7.72 -7.39
N GLU A 162 18.38 8.96 -7.31
CA GLU A 162 19.64 9.29 -6.65
C GLU A 162 19.46 10.48 -5.69
N PHE A 163 19.96 10.34 -4.47
CA PHE A 163 20.07 11.43 -3.51
C PHE A 163 21.28 12.31 -3.83
N SER A 164 21.22 13.58 -3.43
CA SER A 164 22.37 14.49 -3.59
C SER A 164 23.68 13.89 -3.05
N PRO A 165 24.82 14.05 -3.75
CA PRO A 165 26.09 13.44 -3.33
C PRO A 165 26.75 14.13 -2.12
N ASN A 166 26.16 15.19 -1.60
CA ASN A 166 26.68 15.95 -0.46
C ASN A 166 26.20 15.40 0.90
N TYR A 167 26.61 16.07 1.98
CA TYR A 167 26.20 15.73 3.33
C TYR A 167 24.67 15.73 3.51
N CYS A 168 23.94 16.64 2.87
CA CYS A 168 22.48 16.65 3.00
C CYS A 168 21.84 15.41 2.39
N GLY A 169 22.27 14.98 1.20
CA GLY A 169 21.76 13.75 0.61
C GLY A 169 22.13 12.49 1.39
N PHE A 170 23.30 12.47 2.07
CA PHE A 170 23.60 11.42 3.05
C PHE A 170 22.58 11.40 4.21
N VAL A 171 22.24 12.56 4.77
CA VAL A 171 21.23 12.66 5.84
C VAL A 171 19.85 12.22 5.32
N LEU A 172 19.44 12.68 4.14
CA LEU A 172 18.16 12.30 3.51
C LEU A 172 18.06 10.78 3.32
N GLY A 173 19.04 10.17 2.66
CA GLY A 173 18.99 8.74 2.34
C GLY A 173 19.26 7.84 3.55
N LYS A 174 20.36 8.08 4.29
CA LYS A 174 20.80 7.13 5.35
C LYS A 174 20.14 7.38 6.70
N VAL A 175 19.86 8.62 7.06
CA VAL A 175 19.29 8.94 8.38
C VAL A 175 17.77 9.00 8.30
N LEU A 176 17.24 9.81 7.38
CA LEU A 176 15.80 10.06 7.31
C LEU A 176 15.05 8.92 6.63
N ASP A 177 15.47 8.43 5.45
CA ASP A 177 14.77 7.32 4.80
C ASP A 177 15.13 5.96 5.43
N PHE A 178 16.39 5.52 5.36
CA PHE A 178 16.80 4.22 5.91
C PHE A 178 16.61 4.12 7.42
N GLY A 179 17.11 5.10 8.18
CA GLY A 179 17.07 5.09 9.64
C GLY A 179 15.65 5.07 10.18
N THR A 180 14.74 5.86 9.60
CA THR A 180 13.32 5.82 9.94
C THR A 180 12.70 4.48 9.56
N GLY A 181 12.98 3.98 8.34
CA GLY A 181 12.48 2.69 7.88
C GLY A 181 12.84 1.54 8.82
N VAL A 182 14.10 1.45 9.24
CA VAL A 182 14.58 0.44 10.21
C VAL A 182 13.96 0.64 11.60
N SER A 183 13.86 1.88 12.06
CA SER A 183 13.25 2.17 13.37
C SER A 183 11.78 1.73 13.41
N VAL A 184 11.02 2.07 12.37
CA VAL A 184 9.62 1.67 12.21
C VAL A 184 9.49 0.15 12.08
N PHE A 185 10.38 -0.50 11.32
CA PHE A 185 10.43 -1.96 11.20
C PHE A 185 10.59 -2.65 12.57
N ILE A 186 11.53 -2.20 13.40
CA ILE A 186 11.75 -2.75 14.74
C ILE A 186 10.49 -2.59 15.60
N LEU A 187 9.88 -1.39 15.59
CA LEU A 187 8.65 -1.13 16.34
C LEU A 187 7.50 -2.03 15.89
N ILE A 188 7.31 -2.24 14.58
CA ILE A 188 6.29 -3.15 14.06
C ILE A 188 6.51 -4.58 14.54
N ILE A 189 7.74 -5.09 14.50
CA ILE A 189 8.04 -6.44 15.01
C ILE A 189 7.67 -6.56 16.48
N ILE A 190 8.04 -5.59 17.32
CA ILE A 190 7.72 -5.60 18.75
C ILE A 190 6.19 -5.66 18.95
N MET A 191 5.44 -4.83 18.24
CA MET A 191 3.98 -4.76 18.33
C MET A 191 3.30 -6.03 17.81
N ASP A 192 3.78 -6.60 16.71
CA ASP A 192 3.23 -7.82 16.12
C ASP A 192 3.56 -9.06 16.95
N VAL A 193 4.77 -9.15 17.53
CA VAL A 193 5.14 -10.21 18.48
C VAL A 193 4.24 -10.17 19.71
N PHE A 194 4.02 -8.97 20.27
CA PHE A 194 3.11 -8.81 21.40
C PHE A 194 1.66 -9.15 21.01
N THR A 195 1.22 -8.77 19.81
CA THR A 195 -0.09 -9.16 19.26
C THR A 195 -0.23 -10.68 19.17
N ILE A 196 0.77 -11.39 18.62
CA ILE A 196 0.77 -12.86 18.52
C ILE A 196 0.73 -13.50 19.92
N TYR A 197 1.51 -12.98 20.87
CA TYR A 197 1.47 -13.46 22.26
C TYR A 197 0.07 -13.35 22.86
N ARG A 198 -0.62 -12.22 22.61
CA ARG A 198 -1.99 -11.99 23.08
C ARG A 198 -3.00 -12.89 22.38
N ILE A 199 -2.86 -13.13 21.07
CA ILE A 199 -3.67 -14.12 20.33
C ILE A 199 -3.53 -15.51 20.96
N ARG A 200 -2.29 -15.98 21.14
CA ARG A 200 -2.02 -17.31 21.71
C ARG A 200 -2.59 -17.46 23.11
N THR A 201 -2.43 -16.43 23.94
CA THR A 201 -2.98 -16.42 25.30
C THR A 201 -4.51 -16.46 25.29
N ALA A 202 -5.16 -15.64 24.46
CA ALA A 202 -6.62 -15.60 24.38
C ALA A 202 -7.22 -16.92 23.87
N VAL A 203 -6.64 -17.51 22.83
CA VAL A 203 -7.15 -18.74 22.22
C VAL A 203 -6.80 -19.98 23.03
N MET A 204 -5.52 -20.18 23.34
CA MET A 204 -5.03 -21.44 23.93
C MET A 204 -5.23 -21.50 25.44
N ARG A 205 -5.04 -20.40 26.16
CA ARG A 205 -5.09 -20.40 27.63
C ARG A 205 -6.46 -20.05 28.18
N LEU A 206 -7.17 -19.15 27.51
CA LEU A 206 -8.47 -18.64 27.97
C LEU A 206 -9.65 -19.26 27.22
N GLY A 207 -9.42 -20.09 26.21
CA GLY A 207 -10.47 -20.72 25.40
C GLY A 207 -11.36 -19.72 24.66
N LYS A 208 -10.92 -18.46 24.47
CA LYS A 208 -11.71 -17.43 23.82
C LYS A 208 -11.63 -17.61 22.31
N SER A 209 -12.79 -17.69 21.66
CA SER A 209 -12.87 -17.61 20.20
C SER A 209 -12.57 -16.17 19.76
N LEU A 210 -11.52 -16.01 18.95
CA LEU A 210 -11.24 -14.74 18.28
C LEU A 210 -12.04 -14.67 16.99
N ARG A 211 -12.47 -13.46 16.62
CA ARG A 211 -13.21 -13.23 15.39
C ARG A 211 -12.31 -13.53 14.19
N THR A 212 -12.70 -14.49 13.36
CA THR A 212 -11.97 -14.89 12.13
C THR A 212 -11.60 -13.71 11.24
N GLN A 213 -12.44 -12.67 11.21
CA GLN A 213 -12.18 -11.44 10.47
C GLN A 213 -10.92 -10.70 10.96
N GLU A 214 -10.63 -10.70 12.27
CA GLU A 214 -9.43 -10.05 12.82
C GLU A 214 -8.16 -10.82 12.45
N LEU A 215 -8.21 -12.16 12.50
CA LEU A 215 -7.10 -13.01 12.07
C LEU A 215 -6.81 -12.85 10.57
N LYS A 216 -7.86 -12.75 9.76
CA LYS A 216 -7.76 -12.46 8.33
C LYS A 216 -7.06 -11.12 8.08
N PHE A 217 -7.47 -10.06 8.76
CA PHE A 217 -6.85 -8.73 8.62
C PHE A 217 -5.42 -8.67 9.18
N PHE A 218 -5.12 -9.43 10.23
CA PHE A 218 -3.76 -9.61 10.71
C PHE A 218 -2.87 -10.27 9.64
N ALA A 219 -3.34 -11.37 9.02
CA ALA A 219 -2.60 -12.02 7.94
C ALA A 219 -2.37 -11.09 6.73
N GLN A 220 -3.38 -10.31 6.33
CA GLN A 220 -3.23 -9.29 5.28
C GLN A 220 -2.06 -8.34 5.58
N SER A 221 -2.05 -7.78 6.79
CA SER A 221 -1.04 -6.82 7.17
C SER A 221 0.35 -7.43 7.31
N CYS A 222 0.47 -8.69 7.74
CA CYS A 222 1.75 -9.39 7.74
C CYS A 222 2.30 -9.57 6.32
N LEU A 223 1.45 -9.88 5.33
CA LEU A 223 1.88 -9.98 3.94
C LEU A 223 2.38 -8.63 3.39
N GLN A 224 1.64 -7.55 3.64
CA GLN A 224 2.03 -6.19 3.24
C GLN A 224 3.32 -5.76 3.95
N PHE A 225 3.48 -6.08 5.24
CA PHE A 225 4.70 -5.79 5.98
C PHE A 225 5.91 -6.57 5.45
N SER A 226 5.75 -7.84 5.07
CA SER A 226 6.84 -8.60 4.44
C SER A 226 7.33 -7.95 3.14
N LEU A 227 6.43 -7.39 2.33
CA LEU A 227 6.82 -6.63 1.13
C LEU A 227 7.64 -5.38 1.48
N PHE A 228 7.24 -4.65 2.52
CA PHE A 228 7.99 -3.50 3.03
C PHE A 228 9.43 -3.89 3.40
N VAL A 229 9.62 -5.02 4.09
CA VAL A 229 10.94 -5.55 4.47
C VAL A 229 11.76 -5.96 3.26
N ILE A 230 11.14 -6.68 2.32
CA ILE A 230 11.80 -7.11 1.07
C ILE A 230 12.30 -5.89 0.31
N LYS A 231 11.50 -4.82 0.21
CA LYS A 231 11.94 -3.59 -0.45
C LYS A 231 13.10 -2.92 0.27
N LEU A 232 13.01 -2.68 1.59
CA LEU A 232 14.11 -2.06 2.33
C LEU A 232 15.40 -2.86 2.18
N THR A 233 15.30 -4.19 2.20
CA THR A 233 16.44 -5.10 2.00
C THR A 233 17.02 -4.93 0.59
N ASN A 234 16.17 -4.92 -0.44
CA ASN A 234 16.59 -4.70 -1.82
C ASN A 234 17.28 -3.36 -2.00
N PHE A 235 16.65 -2.28 -1.53
CA PHE A 235 17.11 -0.92 -1.76
C PHE A 235 18.40 -0.58 -1.02
N TYR A 236 18.59 -1.07 0.21
CA TYR A 236 19.72 -0.65 1.05
C TYR A 236 20.88 -1.64 1.16
N PHE A 237 20.60 -2.93 0.99
CA PHE A 237 21.63 -3.97 1.13
C PHE A 237 21.98 -4.60 -0.21
N ILE A 238 20.97 -4.98 -1.00
CA ILE A 238 21.21 -5.72 -2.25
C ILE A 238 21.67 -4.76 -3.37
N SER A 239 21.06 -3.58 -3.49
CA SER A 239 21.44 -2.59 -4.52
C SER A 239 22.91 -2.16 -4.40
N GLY A 240 23.47 -2.16 -3.18
CA GLY A 240 24.84 -1.75 -2.91
C GLY A 240 25.89 -2.57 -3.66
N TYR A 241 25.57 -3.81 -4.06
CA TYR A 241 26.45 -4.65 -4.88
C TYR A 241 26.46 -4.25 -6.36
N PHE A 242 25.47 -3.48 -6.82
CA PHE A 242 25.25 -3.19 -8.24
C PHE A 242 25.43 -1.70 -8.59
N VAL A 243 25.12 -0.79 -7.65
CA VAL A 243 25.14 0.66 -7.91
C VAL A 243 26.56 1.19 -8.17
N GLY A 244 27.61 0.46 -7.79
CA GLY A 244 29.01 0.85 -8.03
C GLY A 244 29.48 0.79 -9.49
N ASP A 245 28.84 -0.04 -10.34
CA ASP A 245 29.14 -0.13 -11.77
C ASP A 245 27.84 -0.28 -12.58
N LEU A 246 27.27 0.87 -12.96
CA LEU A 246 26.05 0.93 -13.75
C LEU A 246 26.26 0.59 -15.23
N ILE A 247 27.49 0.47 -15.73
CA ILE A 247 27.73 0.03 -17.11
C ILE A 247 27.45 -1.47 -17.21
N THR A 248 27.93 -2.24 -16.24
CA THR A 248 27.76 -3.70 -16.19
C THR A 248 26.43 -4.11 -15.53
N TYR A 249 26.04 -3.43 -14.45
CA TYR A 249 24.94 -3.86 -13.58
C TYR A 249 23.73 -2.93 -13.58
N HIS A 250 23.49 -2.22 -14.69
CA HIS A 250 22.31 -1.36 -14.87
C HIS A 250 20.98 -2.03 -14.48
N TRP A 251 20.65 -3.17 -15.08
CA TRP A 251 19.39 -3.87 -14.83
C TRP A 251 19.26 -4.39 -13.40
N PRO A 252 20.26 -5.08 -12.81
CA PRO A 252 20.23 -5.43 -11.40
C PRO A 252 20.04 -4.24 -10.46
N ALA A 253 20.72 -3.11 -10.71
CA ALA A 253 20.54 -1.89 -9.93
C ALA A 253 19.09 -1.37 -10.04
N PHE A 254 18.53 -1.33 -11.25
CA PHE A 254 17.13 -0.95 -11.47
C PHE A 254 16.14 -1.87 -10.74
N PHE A 255 16.31 -3.19 -10.87
CA PHE A 255 15.41 -4.19 -10.27
C PHE A 255 15.42 -4.14 -8.74
N THR A 256 16.57 -3.84 -8.13
CA THR A 256 16.75 -3.77 -6.67
C THR A 256 16.41 -2.42 -6.06
N THR A 257 16.16 -1.39 -6.88
CA THR A 257 15.83 -0.04 -6.42
C THR A 257 14.46 0.41 -6.92
N THR A 258 14.38 1.09 -8.07
CA THR A 258 13.18 1.71 -8.64
C THR A 258 12.07 0.70 -8.85
N PHE A 259 12.36 -0.45 -9.46
CA PHE A 259 11.36 -1.49 -9.68
C PHE A 259 10.85 -2.07 -8.37
N ALA A 260 11.74 -2.39 -7.42
CA ALA A 260 11.36 -2.90 -6.11
C ALA A 260 10.45 -1.90 -5.37
N TRP A 261 10.74 -0.60 -5.49
CA TRP A 261 9.87 0.45 -4.97
C TRP A 261 8.48 0.40 -5.59
N GLU A 262 8.41 0.45 -6.91
CA GLU A 262 7.16 0.49 -7.65
C GLU A 262 6.29 -0.77 -7.47
N ILE A 263 6.89 -1.95 -7.64
CA ILE A 263 6.17 -3.23 -7.62
C ILE A 263 5.58 -3.50 -6.23
N THR A 264 6.21 -3.06 -5.15
CA THR A 264 5.63 -3.25 -3.80
C THR A 264 4.36 -2.45 -3.61
N HIS A 265 4.28 -1.21 -4.12
CA HIS A 265 3.04 -0.42 -4.08
C HIS A 265 1.93 -1.05 -4.94
N CYS A 266 2.29 -1.68 -6.06
CA CYS A 266 1.36 -2.45 -6.88
C CYS A 266 0.83 -3.70 -6.12
N ILE A 267 1.74 -4.53 -5.60
CA ILE A 267 1.36 -5.78 -4.92
C ILE A 267 0.57 -5.50 -3.64
N ASP A 268 0.85 -4.41 -2.91
CA ASP A 268 0.07 -4.01 -1.74
C ASP A 268 -1.43 -3.86 -2.05
N GLY A 269 -1.76 -3.24 -3.19
CA GLY A 269 -3.14 -3.13 -3.66
C GLY A 269 -3.76 -4.48 -4.01
N LEU A 270 -2.98 -5.34 -4.69
CA LEU A 270 -3.38 -6.70 -5.03
C LEU A 270 -3.64 -7.58 -3.80
N ILE A 271 -2.86 -7.43 -2.73
CA ILE A 271 -3.07 -8.14 -1.46
C ILE A 271 -4.39 -7.71 -0.83
N LEU A 272 -4.76 -6.44 -0.89
CA LEU A 272 -5.95 -5.95 -0.20
C LEU A 272 -7.27 -6.51 -0.77
N ILE A 273 -7.33 -6.63 -2.10
CA ILE A 273 -8.53 -7.05 -2.84
C ILE A 273 -9.12 -8.36 -2.29
N PRO A 274 -8.43 -9.52 -2.25
CA PRO A 274 -9.03 -10.78 -1.81
C PRO A 274 -9.51 -10.76 -0.35
N PHE A 275 -8.81 -10.03 0.53
CA PHE A 275 -9.16 -9.95 1.95
C PHE A 275 -10.44 -9.16 2.19
N HIS A 276 -10.76 -8.19 1.33
CA HIS A 276 -11.93 -7.32 1.46
C HIS A 276 -13.08 -7.65 0.48
N TYR A 277 -12.79 -8.29 -0.66
CA TYR A 277 -13.75 -8.58 -1.71
C TYR A 277 -14.87 -9.53 -1.26
N HIS A 278 -14.52 -10.60 -0.51
CA HIS A 278 -15.52 -11.53 0.01
C HIS A 278 -16.54 -10.83 0.94
N ASP A 279 -16.06 -9.95 1.82
CA ASP A 279 -16.89 -9.20 2.75
C ASP A 279 -17.76 -8.16 2.02
N TRP A 280 -17.29 -7.61 0.91
CA TRP A 280 -18.06 -6.71 0.05
C TRP A 280 -19.17 -7.46 -0.70
N LYS A 281 -18.83 -8.56 -1.37
CA LYS A 281 -19.77 -9.37 -2.16
C LYS A 281 -20.91 -9.92 -1.30
N THR A 282 -20.59 -10.51 -0.16
CA THR A 282 -21.58 -11.08 0.76
C THR A 282 -22.61 -10.06 1.26
N ARG A 283 -22.21 -8.78 1.39
CA ARG A 283 -23.11 -7.71 1.81
C ARG A 283 -23.97 -7.17 0.69
N LYS A 284 -23.42 -7.01 -0.51
CA LYS A 284 -24.22 -6.64 -1.70
C LYS A 284 -25.26 -7.72 -2.04
N CYS A 285 -24.93 -8.99 -1.84
CA CYS A 285 -25.85 -10.10 -2.08
C CYS A 285 -26.83 -10.35 -0.94
N ARG A 286 -26.77 -9.61 0.18
CA ARG A 286 -27.73 -9.78 1.27
C ARG A 286 -29.03 -9.08 0.87
N PRO A 287 -30.17 -9.79 0.74
CA PRO A 287 -31.43 -9.12 0.50
C PRO A 287 -31.69 -8.18 1.66
N VAL A 288 -32.06 -6.94 1.34
CA VAL A 288 -32.63 -6.02 2.33
C VAL A 288 -33.93 -6.67 2.78
N ILE A 289 -33.92 -7.29 3.96
CA ILE A 289 -35.17 -7.65 4.63
C ILE A 289 -35.77 -6.32 5.08
N THR A 290 -36.50 -5.66 4.17
CA THR A 290 -37.44 -4.62 4.52
C THR A 290 -38.46 -5.28 5.44
N GLY A 291 -38.53 -4.79 6.67
CA GLY A 291 -39.46 -5.31 7.65
C GLY A 291 -40.88 -5.22 7.13
N HIS A 292 -41.46 -6.35 6.76
CA HIS A 292 -42.86 -6.63 7.06
C HIS A 292 -43.01 -8.14 7.33
N THR A 293 -43.40 -8.39 8.59
CA THR A 293 -44.09 -9.58 9.08
C THR A 293 -43.25 -10.85 9.22
N ILE A 294 -42.79 -11.08 10.46
CA ILE A 294 -42.47 -12.42 10.96
C ILE A 294 -43.79 -13.20 10.99
N THR A 295 -44.01 -14.11 10.05
CA THR A 295 -44.84 -15.29 10.29
C THR A 295 -43.94 -16.51 10.41
N ASN A 296 -44.04 -17.12 11.57
CA ASN A 296 -43.28 -18.25 12.05
C ASN A 296 -43.60 -19.49 11.19
N LYS A 297 -42.69 -19.91 10.30
CA LYS A 297 -42.65 -21.31 9.83
C LYS A 297 -41.21 -21.80 9.76
N ARG A 298 -40.94 -22.77 10.64
CA ARG A 298 -39.77 -23.63 10.73
C ARG A 298 -39.50 -24.28 9.35
N ALA A 299 -38.40 -23.92 8.70
CA ALA A 299 -37.84 -24.67 7.56
C ALA A 299 -36.32 -24.45 7.48
N GLU A 300 -35.59 -25.54 7.27
CA GLU A 300 -34.14 -25.68 7.43
C GLU A 300 -33.28 -24.79 6.48
N PRO A 301 -32.14 -24.21 6.92
CA PRO A 301 -31.39 -23.22 6.14
C PRO A 301 -30.25 -23.78 5.26
N SER A 302 -30.17 -25.09 5.00
CA SER A 302 -28.92 -25.67 4.47
C SER A 302 -28.84 -25.81 2.94
N ARG A 303 -29.96 -25.74 2.20
CA ARG A 303 -29.95 -26.04 0.74
C ARG A 303 -30.36 -24.91 -0.20
N MET A 304 -30.84 -23.76 0.30
CA MET A 304 -31.38 -22.70 -0.56
C MET A 304 -30.36 -21.60 -0.94
N PHE A 305 -29.22 -21.50 -0.25
CA PHE A 305 -28.26 -20.40 -0.45
C PHE A 305 -27.40 -20.49 -1.72
N LEU A 306 -27.25 -21.68 -2.33
CA LEU A 306 -26.41 -21.86 -3.53
C LEU A 306 -27.17 -21.67 -4.85
N SER A 307 -28.50 -21.81 -4.86
CA SER A 307 -29.30 -21.75 -6.09
C SER A 307 -29.53 -20.31 -6.61
N ALA A 308 -29.61 -19.33 -5.70
CA ALA A 308 -29.91 -17.94 -6.08
C ALA A 308 -28.75 -17.22 -6.78
N CYS A 309 -27.49 -17.69 -6.61
CA CYS A 309 -26.33 -17.04 -7.20
C CYS A 309 -26.08 -17.45 -8.67
N ASN A 310 -26.64 -18.58 -9.15
CA ASN A 310 -26.41 -19.09 -10.50
C ASN A 310 -27.44 -18.60 -11.55
N LYS A 311 -28.50 -17.90 -11.14
CA LYS A 311 -29.54 -17.43 -12.08
C LYS A 311 -29.30 -16.05 -12.68
N SER A 312 -28.24 -15.34 -12.26
CA SER A 312 -27.95 -13.99 -12.79
C SER A 312 -27.00 -13.96 -14.00
N PHE A 313 -26.58 -15.13 -14.50
CA PHE A 313 -25.76 -15.27 -15.71
C PHE A 313 -26.32 -16.42 -16.57
N ALA A 314 -27.44 -16.18 -17.24
CA ALA A 314 -27.85 -16.97 -18.41
C ALA A 314 -28.29 -15.98 -19.50
N PRO A 315 -27.74 -16.05 -20.73
CA PRO A 315 -28.19 -15.22 -21.82
C PRO A 315 -29.59 -15.69 -22.25
N THR A 316 -30.54 -14.77 -22.30
CA THR A 316 -31.87 -14.97 -22.89
C THR A 316 -31.72 -15.35 -24.36
N SER A 317 -31.90 -16.63 -24.67
CA SER A 317 -32.15 -17.11 -26.02
C SER A 317 -33.52 -16.60 -26.46
N ALA A 318 -33.53 -15.82 -27.54
CA ALA A 318 -34.74 -15.41 -28.23
C ALA A 318 -35.40 -16.63 -28.90
N THR A 319 -36.66 -16.86 -28.57
CA THR A 319 -37.61 -17.64 -29.37
C THR A 319 -38.85 -16.78 -29.51
N THR A 320 -39.22 -16.46 -30.75
CA THR A 320 -40.52 -16.77 -31.37
C THR A 320 -40.70 -15.94 -32.64
N GLY A 321 -41.25 -16.59 -33.68
CA GLY A 321 -42.23 -16.00 -34.58
C GLY A 321 -41.68 -15.15 -35.70
#